data_AF-B1N5W4-F1
#
_entry.id   AF-B1N5W4-F1
#
_cell.length_a   1.000
_cell.length_b   1.000
_cell.length_c   1.000
_cell.angle_alpha   90.00
_cell.angle_beta   90.00
_cell.angle_gamma   90.00
#
_symmetry.space_group_name_H-M   'P 1'
#
loop_
_entity.id
_entity.type
_entity.pdbx_description
1 polymer ?
#
loop_
_entity_poly.entity_id
_entity_poly.type
_entity_poly.pdbx_seq_one_letter_code
_entity_poly.pdbx_strand_id
1 'polypeptide(L)'
;MHKDNIYQVDFKNNVILSCGTDRRIGVVKNEEQNFLQKDFLIYTCALSPSGEFAVYSDNEAGVSEVFSTSDFKPVKTFNNENLMSDVLILAKEEYINDLKKAISEIPFCSVELCENEKIIVVIESENLEDELNSYKMLEKLPNIISINMVFSYQDLNDDIQKAINSGAIETIEKNENAENVRYYGSVFNQFS
;
A
#
# COMPACT_ATOMS: atom_id res chain seq x y z
N MET A 1 14.18 4.57 -9.96
CA MET A 1 13.84 3.40 -9.11
C MET A 1 12.37 2.98 -9.27
N HIS A 2 11.41 3.82 -8.86
CA HIS A 2 9.99 3.58 -9.11
C HIS A 2 9.53 4.11 -10.47
N LYS A 3 8.44 3.55 -11.00
CA LYS A 3 7.79 3.96 -12.27
C LYS A 3 6.35 4.46 -12.10
N ASP A 4 5.81 4.36 -10.90
CA ASP A 4 4.44 4.72 -10.55
C ASP A 4 4.40 5.22 -9.09
N ASN A 5 3.21 5.49 -8.57
CA ASN A 5 2.99 6.08 -7.25
C ASN A 5 3.66 5.28 -6.13
N ILE A 6 4.36 6.00 -5.26
CA ILE A 6 4.96 5.48 -4.04
C ILE A 6 3.91 5.56 -2.94
N TYR A 7 3.67 4.44 -2.27
CA TYR A 7 2.78 4.36 -1.12
C TYR A 7 3.50 4.74 0.17
N GLN A 8 4.67 4.16 0.43
CA GLN A 8 5.41 4.42 1.67
C GLN A 8 6.89 4.66 1.38
N VAL A 9 7.49 5.52 2.21
CA VAL A 9 8.93 5.76 2.29
C VAL A 9 9.33 5.68 3.75
N ASP A 10 10.45 5.03 4.06
CA ASP A 10 11.08 5.04 5.39
C ASP A 10 12.56 5.42 5.24
N PHE A 11 13.05 6.31 6.11
CA PHE A 11 14.42 6.82 6.07
C PHE A 11 15.12 6.62 7.41
N LYS A 12 16.13 5.73 7.43
CA LYS A 12 16.92 5.42 8.63
C LYS A 12 18.39 5.19 8.27
N ASN A 13 19.29 5.75 9.07
CA ASN A 13 20.74 5.57 8.94
C ASN A 13 21.28 5.77 7.49
N ASN A 14 20.85 6.86 6.83
CA ASN A 14 21.19 7.18 5.43
C ASN A 14 20.77 6.12 4.39
N VAL A 15 19.78 5.29 4.72
CA VAL A 15 19.12 4.36 3.80
C VAL A 15 17.70 4.83 3.60
N ILE A 16 17.27 4.93 2.34
CA ILE A 16 15.87 5.12 1.97
C ILE A 16 15.32 3.76 1.56
N LEU A 17 14.16 3.42 2.09
CA LEU A 17 13.32 2.33 1.62
C LEU A 17 12.01 2.91 1.09
N SER A 18 11.49 2.36 0.00
CA SER A 18 10.20 2.78 -0.53
C SER A 18 9.44 1.63 -1.17
N CYS A 19 8.10 1.69 -1.16
CA CYS A 19 7.23 0.72 -1.83
C CYS A 19 6.06 1.42 -2.52
N GLY A 20 5.48 0.80 -3.54
CA GLY A 20 4.44 1.47 -4.34
C GLY A 20 3.66 0.58 -5.32
N THR A 21 2.85 1.25 -6.15
CA THR A 21 1.93 0.63 -7.12
C THR A 21 2.64 -0.05 -8.28
N ASP A 22 3.91 0.25 -8.49
CA ASP A 22 4.73 -0.41 -9.51
C ASP A 22 5.26 -1.78 -9.09
N ARG A 23 4.82 -2.26 -7.90
CA ARG A 23 5.18 -3.57 -7.33
C ARG A 23 6.67 -3.67 -7.03
N ARG A 24 7.29 -2.53 -6.71
CA ARG A 24 8.70 -2.46 -6.37
C ARG A 24 8.90 -2.15 -4.90
N ILE A 25 9.94 -2.74 -4.33
CA ILE A 25 10.54 -2.27 -3.08
C ILE A 25 11.88 -1.64 -3.43
N GLY A 26 11.96 -0.33 -3.39
CA GLY A 26 13.15 0.45 -3.69
C GLY A 26 14.04 0.65 -2.47
N VAL A 27 15.36 0.55 -2.65
CA VAL A 27 16.36 0.90 -1.63
C VAL A 27 17.37 1.86 -2.24
N VAL A 28 17.62 2.97 -1.55
CA VAL A 28 18.73 3.89 -1.86
C VAL A 28 19.72 3.88 -0.69
N LYS A 29 20.96 3.52 -0.97
CA LYS A 29 22.04 3.46 0.02
C LYS A 29 23.35 3.89 -0.63
N ASN A 30 24.08 4.81 -0.01
CA ASN A 30 25.34 5.35 -0.55
C ASN A 30 25.21 5.85 -2.00
N GLU A 31 24.13 6.57 -2.31
CA GLU A 31 23.79 7.05 -3.68
C GLU A 31 23.47 5.95 -4.70
N GLU A 32 23.63 4.67 -4.36
CA GLU A 32 23.22 3.55 -5.21
C GLU A 32 21.73 3.26 -5.04
N GLN A 33 21.04 3.06 -6.15
CA GLN A 33 19.62 2.70 -6.20
C GLN A 33 19.47 1.24 -6.65
N ASN A 34 18.73 0.47 -5.87
CA ASN A 34 18.40 -0.92 -6.17
C ASN A 34 16.93 -1.19 -5.85
N PHE A 35 16.34 -2.26 -6.39
CA PHE A 35 14.96 -2.61 -6.08
C PHE A 35 14.68 -4.11 -6.18
N LEU A 36 13.69 -4.57 -5.42
CA LEU A 36 13.01 -5.86 -5.63
C LEU A 36 11.76 -5.66 -6.48
N GLN A 37 11.51 -6.56 -7.42
CA GLN A 37 10.25 -6.62 -8.16
C GLN A 37 9.38 -7.74 -7.59
N LYS A 38 8.10 -7.44 -7.35
CA LYS A 38 7.08 -8.39 -6.89
C LYS A 38 5.95 -8.51 -7.90
N ASP A 39 5.10 -9.51 -7.67
CA ASP A 39 3.95 -9.82 -8.54
C ASP A 39 2.74 -8.93 -8.21
N PHE A 40 2.62 -8.48 -6.96
CA PHE A 40 1.58 -7.57 -6.46
C PHE A 40 2.09 -6.23 -5.90
N LEU A 41 1.15 -5.31 -5.70
CA LEU A 41 1.35 -3.98 -5.12
C LEU A 41 1.85 -4.12 -3.68
N ILE A 42 2.84 -3.30 -3.29
CA ILE A 42 3.40 -3.34 -1.93
C ILE A 42 3.00 -2.07 -1.20
N TYR A 43 2.11 -2.20 -0.22
CA TYR A 43 1.53 -1.07 0.51
C TYR A 43 2.39 -0.56 1.66
N THR A 44 3.16 -1.46 2.29
CA THR A 44 3.96 -1.11 3.45
C THR A 44 5.36 -1.71 3.43
N CYS A 45 6.31 -0.93 3.92
CA CYS A 45 7.70 -1.31 4.10
C CYS A 45 8.32 -0.56 5.27
N ALA A 46 9.28 -1.16 5.96
CA ALA A 46 9.99 -0.50 7.07
C ALA A 46 11.46 -0.94 7.16
N LEU A 47 12.32 -0.02 7.57
CA LEU A 47 13.73 -0.22 7.89
C LEU A 47 13.94 -0.56 9.36
N SER A 48 14.92 -1.41 9.63
CA SER A 48 15.50 -1.54 10.96
C SER A 48 16.17 -0.22 11.39
N PRO A 49 16.35 0.05 12.70
CA PRO A 49 17.03 1.26 13.16
C PRO A 49 18.44 1.45 12.58
N SER A 50 19.15 0.36 12.28
CA SER A 50 20.47 0.39 11.65
C SER A 50 20.44 0.58 10.13
N GLY A 51 19.27 0.50 9.48
CA GLY A 51 19.13 0.50 8.02
C GLY A 51 19.78 -0.72 7.34
N GLU A 52 20.14 -1.75 8.11
CA GLU A 52 20.77 -2.97 7.58
C GLU A 52 19.73 -3.94 7.01
N PHE A 53 18.55 -3.99 7.65
CA PHE A 53 17.45 -4.85 7.26
C PHE A 53 16.24 -4.01 6.89
N ALA A 54 15.48 -4.50 5.93
CA ALA A 54 14.19 -3.96 5.56
C ALA A 54 13.15 -5.08 5.65
N VAL A 55 11.92 -4.73 5.97
CA VAL A 55 10.75 -5.60 5.89
C VAL A 55 9.73 -5.00 4.93
N TYR A 56 9.04 -5.83 4.19
CA TYR A 56 7.86 -5.43 3.43
C TYR A 56 6.76 -6.48 3.61
N SER A 57 5.50 -6.07 3.48
CA SER A 57 4.36 -6.97 3.49
C SER A 57 3.85 -7.22 2.08
N ASP A 58 3.81 -8.50 1.70
CA ASP A 58 3.24 -9.01 0.46
C ASP A 58 1.86 -9.58 0.76
N ASN A 59 0.83 -8.77 0.49
CA ASN A 59 -0.54 -9.15 0.80
C ASN A 59 -1.06 -10.27 -0.11
N GLU A 60 -0.56 -10.37 -1.36
CA GLU A 60 -0.95 -11.45 -2.26
C GLU A 60 -0.37 -12.78 -1.77
N ALA A 61 0.88 -12.78 -1.35
CA ALA A 61 1.53 -13.97 -0.81
C ALA A 61 1.16 -14.27 0.66
N GLY A 62 0.49 -13.34 1.36
CA GLY A 62 0.13 -13.49 2.78
C GLY A 62 1.36 -13.54 3.70
N VAL A 63 2.44 -12.85 3.34
CA VAL A 63 3.71 -12.89 4.10
C VAL A 63 4.28 -11.50 4.34
N SER A 64 5.08 -11.38 5.40
CA SER A 64 6.00 -10.27 5.59
C SER A 64 7.43 -10.80 5.52
N GLU A 65 8.24 -10.25 4.61
CA GLU A 65 9.61 -10.73 4.38
C GLU A 65 10.63 -9.67 4.80
N VAL A 66 11.57 -10.09 5.64
CA VAL A 66 12.75 -9.35 6.03
C VAL A 66 13.89 -9.70 5.08
N PHE A 67 14.57 -8.70 4.55
CA PHE A 67 15.71 -8.86 3.67
C PHE A 67 16.87 -7.93 4.06
N SER A 68 18.07 -8.30 3.65
CA SER A 68 19.28 -7.48 3.80
C SER A 68 19.31 -6.37 2.75
N THR A 69 19.46 -5.12 3.18
CA THR A 69 19.51 -3.93 2.29
C THR A 69 20.76 -3.87 1.42
N SER A 70 21.81 -4.63 1.75
CA SER A 70 23.08 -4.60 1.01
C SER A 70 23.15 -5.60 -0.14
N ASP A 71 22.52 -6.76 -0.01
CA ASP A 71 22.59 -7.84 -1.00
C ASP A 71 21.23 -8.42 -1.38
N PHE A 72 20.16 -7.84 -0.85
CA PHE A 72 18.76 -8.18 -1.15
C PHE A 72 18.38 -9.62 -0.86
N LYS A 73 19.18 -10.33 -0.06
CA LYS A 73 18.87 -11.71 0.33
C LYS A 73 17.80 -11.72 1.42
N PRO A 74 16.82 -12.64 1.33
CA PRO A 74 15.87 -12.85 2.39
C PRO A 74 16.59 -13.34 3.65
N VAL A 75 16.22 -12.75 4.79
CA VAL A 75 16.71 -13.09 6.12
C VAL A 75 15.68 -13.93 6.85
N LYS A 76 14.40 -13.54 6.76
CA LYS A 76 13.30 -14.23 7.41
C LYS A 76 11.97 -13.89 6.77
N THR A 77 11.07 -14.87 6.69
CA THR A 77 9.69 -14.70 6.23
C THR A 77 8.74 -15.02 7.37
N PHE A 78 7.75 -14.18 7.57
CA PHE A 78 6.65 -14.35 8.52
C PHE A 78 5.37 -14.56 7.72
N ASN A 79 4.59 -15.58 8.07
CA ASN A 79 3.24 -15.71 7.52
C ASN A 79 2.33 -14.74 8.27
N ASN A 80 1.56 -13.97 7.53
CA ASN A 80 0.52 -13.12 8.09
C ASN A 80 -0.69 -14.02 8.29
N GLU A 81 -1.14 -14.19 9.53
CA GLU A 81 -2.29 -15.07 9.82
C GLU A 81 -3.59 -14.49 9.24
N ASN A 82 -3.75 -13.16 9.31
CA ASN A 82 -4.87 -12.43 8.74
C ASN A 82 -4.38 -11.20 7.96
N LEU A 83 -5.03 -10.91 6.84
CA LEU A 83 -5.02 -9.64 6.14
C LEU A 83 -6.12 -8.76 6.73
N MET A 84 -5.81 -7.48 6.93
CA MET A 84 -6.75 -6.52 7.50
C MET A 84 -6.75 -5.25 6.65
N SER A 85 -7.94 -4.86 6.18
CA SER A 85 -8.12 -3.70 5.32
C SER A 85 -9.26 -2.83 5.80
N ASP A 86 -9.01 -1.51 5.82
CA ASP A 86 -10.02 -0.52 6.18
C ASP A 86 -10.78 -0.06 4.93
N VAL A 87 -12.09 0.09 5.02
CA VAL A 87 -12.96 0.53 3.94
C VAL A 87 -13.85 1.66 4.43
N LEU A 88 -13.80 2.81 3.75
CA LEU A 88 -14.68 3.94 3.96
C LEU A 88 -15.88 3.86 3.02
N ILE A 89 -17.07 3.75 3.61
CA ILE A 89 -18.36 3.85 2.92
C ILE A 89 -19.00 5.21 3.23
N LEU A 90 -19.44 5.91 2.18
CA LEU A 90 -20.31 7.08 2.27
C LEU A 90 -21.73 6.71 1.91
N ALA A 91 -22.70 7.11 2.73
CA ALA A 91 -24.12 6.91 2.49
C ALA A 91 -24.93 8.00 3.20
N LYS A 92 -26.17 8.24 2.75
CA LYS A 92 -27.07 9.17 3.44
C LYS A 92 -27.43 8.64 4.83
N GLU A 93 -27.57 9.54 5.79
CA GLU A 93 -27.88 9.20 7.20
C GLU A 93 -29.09 8.26 7.35
N GLU A 94 -30.13 8.45 6.53
CA GLU A 94 -31.36 7.65 6.56
C GLU A 94 -31.14 6.15 6.26
N TYR A 95 -30.05 5.81 5.56
CA TYR A 95 -29.72 4.42 5.19
C TYR A 95 -28.64 3.79 6.06
N ILE A 96 -27.99 4.55 6.96
CA ILE A 96 -26.86 4.07 7.77
C ILE A 96 -27.22 2.87 8.62
N ASN A 97 -28.39 2.87 9.26
CA ASN A 97 -28.80 1.78 10.15
C ASN A 97 -29.05 0.46 9.40
N ASP A 98 -29.62 0.54 8.19
CA ASP A 98 -29.86 -0.64 7.37
C ASP A 98 -28.56 -1.15 6.75
N LEU A 99 -27.68 -0.24 6.31
CA LEU A 99 -26.34 -0.60 5.84
C LEU A 99 -25.52 -1.30 6.92
N LYS A 100 -25.52 -0.82 8.17
CA LYS A 100 -24.80 -1.48 9.28
C LYS A 100 -25.25 -2.92 9.47
N LYS A 101 -26.55 -3.19 9.40
CA LYS A 101 -27.09 -4.56 9.49
C LYS A 101 -26.62 -5.40 8.31
N ALA A 102 -26.76 -4.89 7.09
CA ALA A 102 -26.32 -5.60 5.89
C ALA A 102 -24.81 -5.90 5.91
N ILE A 103 -23.98 -4.94 6.35
CA ILE A 103 -22.53 -5.11 6.48
C ILE A 103 -22.20 -6.21 7.50
N SER A 104 -22.91 -6.27 8.63
CA SER A 104 -22.69 -7.31 9.65
C SER A 104 -23.04 -8.73 9.20
N GLU A 105 -23.78 -8.88 8.09
CA GLU A 105 -24.10 -10.17 7.48
C GLU A 105 -23.07 -10.59 6.41
N ILE A 106 -22.16 -9.69 6.02
CA ILE A 106 -21.10 -9.99 5.05
C ILE A 106 -19.94 -10.67 5.79
N PRO A 107 -19.44 -11.83 5.31
CA PRO A 107 -18.29 -12.50 5.90
C PRO A 107 -17.08 -11.57 6.02
N PHE A 108 -16.30 -11.74 7.09
CA PHE A 108 -15.05 -11.01 7.31
C PHE A 108 -15.19 -9.49 7.55
N CYS A 109 -16.40 -8.94 7.56
CA CYS A 109 -16.65 -7.51 7.72
C CYS A 109 -17.11 -7.15 9.15
N SER A 110 -16.50 -6.13 9.74
CA SER A 110 -16.99 -5.47 10.96
C SER A 110 -17.13 -3.97 10.75
N VAL A 111 -18.11 -3.33 11.40
CA VAL A 111 -18.22 -1.86 11.42
C VAL A 111 -17.50 -1.35 12.67
N GLU A 112 -16.35 -0.73 12.48
CA GLU A 112 -15.53 -0.20 13.59
C GLU A 112 -15.92 1.22 13.99
N LEU A 113 -16.28 2.05 13.02
CA LEU A 113 -16.65 3.44 13.27
C LEU A 113 -17.76 3.90 12.34
N CYS A 114 -18.62 4.75 12.84
CA CYS A 114 -19.62 5.42 12.01
C CYS A 114 -19.91 6.80 12.57
N GLU A 115 -19.76 7.81 11.73
CA GLU A 115 -19.96 9.21 12.08
C GLU A 115 -20.68 9.90 10.92
N ASN A 116 -21.91 10.37 11.17
CA ASN A 116 -22.80 11.00 10.18
C ASN A 116 -22.99 10.08 8.95
N GLU A 117 -22.57 10.55 7.77
CA GLU A 117 -22.67 9.87 6.48
C GLU A 117 -21.53 8.88 6.21
N LYS A 118 -20.60 8.70 7.15
CA LYS A 118 -19.40 7.86 7.01
C LYS A 118 -19.50 6.59 7.84
N ILE A 119 -19.11 5.47 7.24
CA ILE A 119 -18.94 4.18 7.90
C ILE A 119 -17.53 3.68 7.59
N ILE A 120 -16.76 3.34 8.62
CA ILE A 120 -15.51 2.59 8.52
C ILE A 120 -15.82 1.13 8.77
N VAL A 121 -15.53 0.30 7.76
CA VAL A 121 -15.66 -1.14 7.80
C VAL A 121 -14.26 -1.73 7.76
N VAL A 122 -13.97 -2.69 8.64
CA VAL A 122 -12.76 -3.50 8.57
C VAL A 122 -13.10 -4.82 7.90
N ILE A 123 -12.27 -5.23 6.95
CA ILE A 123 -12.27 -6.57 6.36
C ILE A 123 -11.09 -7.33 6.95
N GLU A 124 -11.33 -8.42 7.67
CA GLU A 124 -10.29 -9.29 8.23
C GLU A 124 -10.43 -10.71 7.69
N SER A 125 -9.49 -11.15 6.84
CA SER A 125 -9.53 -12.45 6.15
C SER A 125 -8.18 -13.18 6.22
N GLU A 126 -8.16 -14.49 5.98
CA GLU A 126 -6.90 -15.26 5.94
C GLU A 126 -6.13 -15.10 4.62
N ASN A 127 -6.80 -14.67 3.56
CA ASN A 127 -6.23 -14.56 2.21
C ASN A 127 -6.88 -13.43 1.38
N LEU A 128 -6.20 -13.04 0.31
CA LEU A 128 -6.59 -11.94 -0.57
C LEU A 128 -7.88 -12.22 -1.34
N GLU A 129 -8.16 -13.48 -1.68
CA GLU A 129 -9.38 -13.84 -2.42
C GLU A 129 -10.64 -13.58 -1.57
N ASP A 130 -10.61 -13.97 -0.31
CA ASP A 130 -11.69 -13.71 0.65
C ASP A 130 -11.87 -12.20 0.90
N GLU A 131 -10.76 -11.46 1.04
CA GLU A 131 -10.78 -10.00 1.19
C GLU A 131 -11.50 -9.32 0.01
N LEU A 132 -11.11 -9.69 -1.22
CA LEU A 132 -11.69 -9.15 -2.45
C LEU A 132 -13.15 -9.56 -2.63
N ASN A 133 -13.53 -10.75 -2.19
CA ASN A 133 -14.91 -11.21 -2.25
C ASN A 133 -15.80 -10.40 -1.31
N SER A 134 -15.37 -10.17 -0.06
CA SER A 134 -16.08 -9.31 0.89
C SER A 134 -16.18 -7.87 0.41
N TYR A 135 -15.09 -7.31 -0.15
CA TYR A 135 -15.12 -5.98 -0.75
C TYR A 135 -16.16 -5.88 -1.88
N LYS A 136 -16.20 -6.86 -2.80
CA LYS A 136 -17.21 -6.91 -3.87
C LYS A 136 -18.64 -7.06 -3.34
N MET A 137 -18.84 -7.68 -2.18
CA MET A 137 -20.16 -7.77 -1.54
C MET A 137 -20.57 -6.40 -0.98
N LEU A 138 -19.65 -5.67 -0.35
CA LEU A 138 -19.87 -4.31 0.12
C LEU A 138 -20.24 -3.38 -1.05
N GLU A 139 -19.51 -3.44 -2.17
CA GLU A 139 -19.78 -2.63 -3.37
C GLU A 139 -21.19 -2.81 -3.94
N LYS A 140 -21.79 -4.00 -3.75
CA LYS A 140 -23.13 -4.32 -4.27
C LYS A 140 -24.27 -3.86 -3.37
N LEU A 141 -23.97 -3.37 -2.16
CA LEU A 141 -25.01 -2.90 -1.25
C LEU A 141 -25.71 -1.66 -1.84
N PRO A 142 -27.06 -1.61 -1.78
CA PRO A 142 -27.79 -0.46 -2.26
C PRO A 142 -27.56 0.76 -1.36
N ASN A 143 -27.83 1.95 -1.90
CA ASN A 143 -27.79 3.22 -1.16
C ASN A 143 -26.40 3.66 -0.64
N ILE A 144 -25.33 3.06 -1.17
CA ILE A 144 -23.96 3.58 -1.04
C ILE A 144 -23.74 4.70 -2.06
N ILE A 145 -23.22 5.83 -1.60
CA ILE A 145 -22.77 6.94 -2.45
C ILE A 145 -21.38 6.65 -3.00
N SER A 146 -20.47 6.19 -2.13
CA SER A 146 -19.12 5.77 -2.53
C SER A 146 -18.55 4.77 -1.55
N ILE A 147 -17.62 3.96 -2.02
CA ILE A 147 -16.84 3.00 -1.23
C ILE A 147 -15.39 3.11 -1.65
N ASN A 148 -14.47 3.21 -0.68
CA ASN A 148 -13.04 3.34 -0.94
C ASN A 148 -12.26 2.54 0.11
N MET A 149 -11.27 1.77 -0.34
CA MET A 149 -10.29 1.18 0.57
C MET A 149 -9.36 2.28 1.11
N VAL A 150 -9.17 2.31 2.43
CA VAL A 150 -8.35 3.28 3.13
C VAL A 150 -6.99 2.65 3.38
N PHE A 151 -5.94 3.31 2.88
CA PHE A 151 -4.57 2.98 3.21
C PHE A 151 -4.06 4.04 4.19
N SER A 152 -3.65 3.63 5.39
CA SER A 152 -3.01 4.55 6.32
C SER A 152 -1.58 4.83 5.84
N TYR A 153 -1.40 5.94 5.13
CA TYR A 153 -0.07 6.50 4.91
C TYR A 153 0.41 7.11 6.22
N GLN A 154 0.96 6.29 7.12
CA GLN A 154 1.66 6.84 8.29
C GLN A 154 3.03 7.37 7.84
N ASP A 155 3.29 8.63 8.19
CA ASP A 155 4.58 9.33 8.10
C ASP A 155 5.17 9.66 6.71
N LEU A 156 4.42 9.49 5.61
CA LEU A 156 4.92 9.80 4.26
C LEU A 156 5.45 11.24 4.14
N ASN A 157 4.76 12.24 4.73
CA ASN A 157 5.18 13.64 4.63
C ASN A 157 6.46 13.94 5.42
N ASP A 158 6.59 13.43 6.65
CA ASP A 158 7.76 13.70 7.49
C ASP A 158 9.00 12.96 6.98
N ASP A 159 8.82 11.75 6.44
CA ASP A 159 9.92 10.97 5.87
C ASP A 159 10.33 11.46 4.48
N ILE A 160 9.38 11.93 3.65
CA ILE A 160 9.70 12.69 2.43
C ILE A 160 10.48 13.95 2.78
N GLN A 161 10.06 14.72 3.79
CA GLN A 161 10.77 15.94 4.21
C GLN A 161 12.20 15.63 4.70
N LYS A 162 12.40 14.54 5.46
CA LYS A 162 13.74 14.10 5.85
C LYS A 162 14.58 13.67 4.64
N ALA A 163 13.99 12.99 3.65
CA ALA A 163 14.66 12.59 2.42
C ALA A 163 15.01 13.77 1.49
N ILE A 164 14.17 14.81 1.45
CA ILE A 164 14.47 16.08 0.77
C ILE A 164 15.66 16.76 1.44
N ASN A 165 15.61 16.91 2.75
CA ASN A 165 16.65 17.60 3.51
C ASN A 165 18.00 16.86 3.53
N SER A 166 18.02 15.55 3.25
CA SER A 166 19.25 14.75 3.16
C SER A 166 19.89 14.77 1.75
N GLY A 167 19.29 15.46 0.78
CA GLY A 167 19.78 15.54 -0.61
C GLY A 167 19.55 14.26 -1.42
N ALA A 168 18.84 13.28 -0.87
CA ALA A 168 18.68 11.97 -1.49
C ALA A 168 17.61 11.96 -2.61
N ILE A 169 16.66 12.91 -2.62
CA ILE A 169 15.73 13.11 -3.73
C ILE A 169 16.46 13.57 -5.00
N GLU A 170 17.54 14.37 -4.89
CA GLU A 170 18.34 14.78 -6.06
C GLU A 170 19.01 13.58 -6.76
N THR A 171 19.22 12.48 -6.04
CA THR A 171 19.71 11.23 -6.60
C THR A 171 18.61 10.47 -7.35
N ILE A 172 17.36 10.55 -6.88
CA ILE A 172 16.18 9.92 -7.51
C ILE A 172 15.74 10.69 -8.76
N GLU A 173 15.89 12.03 -8.79
CA GLU A 173 15.47 12.90 -9.89
C GLU A 173 16.51 13.07 -11.01
N LYS A 174 17.70 12.48 -10.92
CA LYS A 174 18.72 12.64 -11.97
C LYS A 174 18.34 11.95 -13.29
N ASN A 175 17.78 12.77 -14.20
CA ASN A 175 17.88 12.74 -15.66
C ASN A 175 17.23 11.56 -16.43
N GLU A 176 15.90 11.44 -16.37
CA GLU A 176 15.18 10.91 -17.54
C GLU A 176 14.32 12.03 -18.14
N ASN A 177 14.55 12.35 -19.42
CA ASN A 177 13.65 13.21 -20.19
C ASN A 177 12.24 12.62 -20.11
N ALA A 178 11.24 13.46 -19.84
CA ALA A 178 9.83 13.06 -19.70
C ALA A 178 9.32 12.20 -20.88
N GLU A 179 9.95 12.34 -22.05
CA GLU A 179 9.68 11.54 -23.27
C GLU A 179 10.03 10.04 -23.14
N ASN A 180 10.86 9.65 -22.17
CA ASN A 180 11.31 8.26 -21.97
C ASN A 180 10.54 7.51 -20.87
N VAL A 181 9.67 8.19 -20.12
CA VAL A 181 8.84 7.57 -19.08
C VAL A 181 7.62 6.93 -19.74
N ARG A 182 7.70 5.65 -20.10
CA ARG A 182 6.52 4.87 -20.53
C ARG A 182 5.63 4.56 -19.33
N TYR A 183 4.57 5.35 -19.17
CA TYR A 183 3.48 5.11 -18.23
C TYR A 183 2.53 4.04 -18.80
N TYR A 184 2.55 2.84 -18.21
CA TYR A 184 1.72 1.71 -18.64
C TYR A 184 0.24 1.82 -18.25
N GLY A 185 -0.15 2.86 -17.50
CA GLY A 185 -1.53 3.13 -17.09
C GLY A 185 -2.32 4.03 -18.05
N SER A 186 -1.74 4.51 -19.15
CA SER A 186 -2.49 5.32 -20.11
C SER A 186 -3.30 4.45 -21.08
N VAL A 187 -4.59 4.75 -21.20
CA VAL A 187 -5.59 4.12 -22.09
C VAL A 187 -5.22 4.25 -23.60
N PHE A 188 -4.04 4.77 -23.92
CA PHE A 188 -3.58 5.01 -25.29
C PHE A 188 -3.01 3.79 -26.01
N ASN A 189 -2.84 2.64 -25.33
CA ASN A 189 -2.26 1.44 -25.94
C ASN A 189 -3.28 0.43 -26.51
N GLN A 190 -4.56 0.78 -26.63
CA GLN A 190 -5.56 -0.14 -27.19
C GLN A 190 -5.70 -0.13 -28.72
N PHE A 191 -4.93 0.68 -29.46
CA PHE A 191 -4.94 0.60 -30.94
C PHE A 191 -3.54 0.85 -31.52
N SER A 192 -2.81 -0.23 -31.78
CA SER A 192 -1.74 -0.32 -32.80
C SER A 192 -1.58 -1.77 -33.24
#